data_AF-A0A529KYW5-F1
#
_entry.id   AF-A0A529KYW5-F1
#
_cell.length_a   1.000
_cell.length_b   1.000
_cell.length_c   1.000
_cell.angle_alpha   90.00
_cell.angle_beta   90.00
_cell.angle_gamma   90.00
#
_symmetry.space_group_name_H-M   'P 1'
#
loop_
_entity.id
_entity.type
_entity.pdbx_description
1 polymer ?
#
loop_
_entity_poly.entity_id
_entity_poly.type
_entity_poly.pdbx_seq_one_letter_code
_entity_poly.pdbx_strand_id
1 'polypeptide(L)'
;GLEKPQLIIPYTLDANDMRFATPQGFNSGDQFFAYLKDSFDTLYAEGKAGRPRMMNIGLHCRLVGRPGRVAALKRFVDYVKSHDKVWLTRRVDIAKHWRETHPYQAPALRPSRMEFEAFVHAFGGVFEHS
;
A
#
# COMPACT_ATOMS: atom_id res chain seq x y z
N GLY A 1 11.87 -4.47 -28.58
CA GLY A 1 10.43 -4.64 -28.26
C GLY A 1 10.02 -3.52 -27.33
N LEU A 2 8.89 -2.85 -27.59
CA LEU A 2 8.42 -1.73 -26.77
C LEU A 2 8.20 -2.19 -25.32
N GLU A 3 8.82 -1.51 -24.37
CA GLU A 3 8.68 -1.79 -22.95
C GLU A 3 7.25 -1.55 -22.48
N LYS A 4 6.67 -2.56 -21.83
CA LYS A 4 5.34 -2.45 -21.25
C LYS A 4 5.43 -1.76 -19.88
N PRO A 5 4.49 -0.86 -19.54
CA PRO A 5 4.47 -0.24 -18.23
C PRO A 5 4.26 -1.28 -17.12
N GLN A 6 4.99 -1.13 -16.03
CA GLN A 6 4.88 -1.98 -14.84
C GLN A 6 4.18 -1.19 -13.73
N LEU A 7 2.98 -1.65 -13.35
CA LEU A 7 2.26 -1.07 -12.21
C LEU A 7 2.80 -1.68 -10.91
N ILE A 8 3.23 -0.82 -9.98
CA ILE A 8 3.57 -1.22 -8.62
C ILE A 8 2.36 -0.96 -7.74
N ILE A 9 1.91 -2.00 -7.03
CA ILE A 9 0.97 -1.86 -5.91
C ILE A 9 1.79 -2.13 -4.65
N PRO A 10 2.00 -1.12 -3.77
CA PRO A 10 2.76 -1.32 -2.55
C PRO A 10 2.17 -2.43 -1.66
N TYR A 11 2.99 -2.95 -0.76
CA TYR A 11 2.60 -3.94 0.24
C TYR A 11 3.03 -3.47 1.64
N THR A 12 2.76 -4.27 2.68
CA THR A 12 3.00 -3.92 4.08
C THR A 12 3.78 -5.00 4.82
N LEU A 13 4.66 -4.58 5.72
CA LEU A 13 5.32 -5.44 6.72
C LEU A 13 4.89 -5.10 8.15
N ASP A 14 4.15 -4.02 8.34
CA ASP A 14 3.69 -3.51 9.62
C ASP A 14 2.24 -3.93 9.93
N ALA A 15 1.29 -3.66 9.04
CA ALA A 15 -0.08 -4.19 9.06
C ALA A 15 -0.10 -5.65 8.57
N ASN A 16 0.63 -6.51 9.27
CA ASN A 16 0.92 -7.87 8.84
C ASN A 16 1.01 -8.81 10.04
N ASP A 17 0.30 -9.95 10.00
CA ASP A 17 0.30 -10.93 11.10
C ASP A 17 1.66 -11.62 11.29
N MET A 18 2.61 -11.47 10.36
CA MET A 18 4.00 -11.91 10.57
C MET A 18 4.61 -11.31 11.84
N ARG A 19 4.10 -10.14 12.27
CA ARG A 19 4.52 -9.47 13.50
C ARG A 19 4.19 -10.27 14.77
N PHE A 20 3.34 -11.30 14.72
CA PHE A 20 3.21 -12.26 15.83
C PHE A 20 4.42 -13.17 16.01
N ALA A 21 5.39 -13.17 15.08
CA ALA A 21 6.54 -14.05 15.06
C ALA A 21 7.88 -13.29 14.92
N THR A 22 7.88 -11.98 15.13
CA THR A 22 9.09 -11.14 15.10
C THR A 22 9.41 -10.61 16.50
N PRO A 23 10.69 -10.35 16.84
CA PRO A 23 11.07 -9.86 18.17
C PRO A 23 10.32 -8.60 18.61
N GLN A 24 10.16 -7.62 17.70
CA GLN A 24 9.26 -6.50 17.92
C GLN A 24 7.91 -6.80 17.25
N GLY A 25 6.98 -7.33 18.03
CA GLY A 25 5.77 -7.95 17.49
C GLY A 25 4.51 -7.69 18.29
N PHE A 26 3.42 -8.28 17.83
CA PHE A 26 2.16 -8.31 18.59
C PHE A 26 2.19 -9.48 19.55
N ASN A 27 1.96 -9.20 20.83
CA ASN A 27 1.87 -10.21 21.88
C ASN A 27 0.46 -10.79 22.02
N SER A 28 -0.56 -10.08 21.55
CA SER A 28 -1.97 -10.51 21.61
C SER A 28 -2.76 -10.07 20.37
N GLY A 29 -3.91 -10.71 20.16
CA GLY A 29 -4.85 -10.32 19.10
C GLY A 29 -5.33 -8.88 19.24
N ASP A 30 -5.50 -8.38 20.47
CA ASP A 30 -5.96 -7.01 20.70
C ASP A 30 -4.97 -5.96 20.20
N GLN A 31 -3.66 -6.21 20.33
CA GLN A 31 -2.63 -5.32 19.79
C GLN A 31 -2.68 -5.28 18.25
N PHE A 32 -2.87 -6.43 17.59
CA PHE A 32 -3.03 -6.46 16.14
C PHE A 32 -4.31 -5.75 15.69
N PHE A 33 -5.43 -5.99 16.38
CA PHE A 33 -6.70 -5.31 16.09
C PHE A 33 -6.56 -3.79 16.24
N ALA A 34 -5.99 -3.30 17.35
CA ALA A 34 -5.81 -1.88 17.60
C ALA A 34 -4.94 -1.24 16.51
N TYR A 35 -3.81 -1.88 16.15
CA TYR A 35 -2.94 -1.39 15.08
C TYR A 35 -3.66 -1.27 13.73
N LEU A 36 -4.43 -2.30 13.36
CA LEU A 36 -5.21 -2.29 12.12
C LEU A 36 -6.32 -1.21 12.17
N LYS A 37 -6.99 -1.07 13.31
CA LYS A 37 -8.04 -0.07 13.52
C LYS A 37 -7.49 1.34 13.38
N ASP A 38 -6.39 1.68 14.04
CA ASP A 38 -5.80 3.02 13.99
C ASP A 38 -5.30 3.35 12.57
N SER A 39 -4.72 2.35 11.89
CA SER A 39 -4.32 2.47 10.49
C SER A 39 -5.52 2.75 9.58
N PHE A 40 -6.61 2.02 9.77
CA PHE A 40 -7.85 2.22 9.03
C PHE A 40 -8.46 3.59 9.31
N ASP A 41 -8.63 3.97 10.57
CA ASP A 41 -9.27 5.23 10.96
C ASP A 41 -8.53 6.44 10.39
N THR A 42 -7.20 6.39 10.41
CA THR A 42 -6.35 7.44 9.83
C THR A 42 -6.58 7.56 8.33
N LEU A 43 -6.46 6.45 7.58
CA LEU A 43 -6.67 6.46 6.12
C LEU A 43 -8.12 6.79 5.73
N TYR A 44 -9.08 6.38 6.56
CA TYR A 44 -10.49 6.65 6.36
C TYR A 44 -10.81 8.14 6.60
N ALA A 45 -10.21 8.77 7.60
CA ALA A 45 -10.29 10.21 7.81
C ALA A 45 -9.66 11.00 6.64
N GLU A 46 -8.48 10.58 6.16
CA GLU A 46 -7.87 11.16 4.94
C GLU A 46 -8.78 10.99 3.71
N GLY A 47 -9.41 9.83 3.58
CA GLY A 47 -10.40 9.54 2.54
C GLY A 47 -11.60 10.47 2.59
N LYS A 48 -12.15 10.72 3.80
CA LYS A 48 -13.24 11.70 4.02
C LYS A 48 -12.81 13.13 3.69
N ALA A 49 -11.53 13.46 3.87
CA ALA A 49 -10.94 14.73 3.46
C ALA A 49 -10.61 14.81 1.94
N GLY A 50 -11.06 13.83 1.14
CA GLY A 50 -10.91 13.82 -0.31
C GLY A 50 -9.61 13.18 -0.82
N ARG A 51 -8.85 12.50 0.05
CA ARG A 51 -7.58 11.84 -0.30
C ARG A 51 -7.63 10.34 0.01
N PRO A 52 -8.51 9.55 -0.64
CA PRO A 52 -8.59 8.12 -0.38
C PRO A 52 -7.27 7.41 -0.69
N ARG A 53 -6.97 6.38 0.10
CA ARG A 53 -5.75 5.56 0.01
C ARG A 53 -6.10 4.09 0.20
N MET A 54 -5.18 3.21 -0.19
CA MET A 54 -5.32 1.77 0.02
C MET A 54 -4.66 1.33 1.35
N MET A 55 -5.20 0.28 1.96
CA MET A 55 -4.60 -0.41 3.09
C MET A 55 -4.37 -1.88 2.72
N ASN A 56 -3.17 -2.40 2.99
CA ASN A 56 -2.88 -3.82 2.86
C ASN A 56 -2.95 -4.49 4.23
N ILE A 57 -3.32 -5.76 4.26
CA ILE A 57 -3.24 -6.60 5.48
C ILE A 57 -2.61 -7.92 5.10
N GLY A 58 -1.42 -8.18 5.65
CA GLY A 58 -0.72 -9.43 5.43
C GLY A 58 -1.18 -10.51 6.41
N LEU A 59 -1.50 -11.70 5.87
CA LEU A 59 -2.02 -12.83 6.64
C LEU A 59 -1.27 -14.11 6.25
N HIS A 60 -0.98 -14.95 7.24
CA HIS A 60 -0.33 -16.24 7.03
C HIS A 60 -1.15 -17.34 7.71
N CYS A 61 -1.47 -18.42 6.98
CA CYS A 61 -2.31 -19.52 7.48
C CYS A 61 -1.84 -20.07 8.83
N ARG A 62 -0.53 -20.22 9.01
CA ARG A 62 0.09 -20.77 10.24
C ARG A 62 0.08 -19.80 11.43
N LEU A 63 -0.20 -18.51 11.22
CA LEU A 63 -0.17 -17.45 12.22
C LEU A 63 -1.58 -17.01 12.61
N VAL A 64 -2.25 -16.18 11.81
CA VAL A 64 -3.61 -15.70 12.13
C VAL A 64 -4.64 -16.83 12.20
N GLY A 65 -4.39 -17.97 11.56
CA GLY A 65 -5.27 -19.15 11.62
C GLY A 65 -5.34 -19.83 13.00
N ARG A 66 -4.50 -19.42 13.97
CA ARG A 66 -4.59 -19.90 15.35
C ARG A 66 -5.85 -19.32 16.02
N PRO A 67 -6.62 -20.11 16.78
CA PRO A 67 -7.87 -19.64 17.42
C PRO A 67 -7.71 -18.36 18.26
N GLY A 68 -6.60 -18.22 19.00
CA GLY A 68 -6.32 -17.03 19.81
C GLY A 68 -6.02 -15.74 19.01
N ARG A 69 -5.77 -15.84 17.70
CA ARG A 69 -5.43 -14.70 16.82
C ARG A 69 -6.56 -14.37 15.82
N VAL A 70 -7.24 -15.39 15.30
CA VAL A 70 -8.31 -15.20 14.30
C VAL A 70 -9.46 -14.33 14.82
N ALA A 71 -9.74 -14.36 16.13
CA ALA A 71 -10.77 -13.53 16.75
C ALA A 71 -10.52 -12.02 16.51
N ALA A 72 -9.25 -11.58 16.54
CA ALA A 72 -8.89 -10.19 16.26
C ALA A 72 -9.12 -9.82 14.80
N LEU A 73 -8.77 -10.71 13.86
CA LEU A 73 -9.05 -10.51 12.44
C LEU A 73 -10.56 -10.40 12.18
N LYS A 74 -11.37 -11.28 12.80
CA LYS A 74 -12.83 -11.21 12.69
C LYS A 74 -13.36 -9.86 13.15
N ARG A 75 -12.95 -9.39 14.34
CA ARG A 75 -13.37 -8.07 14.86
C ARG A 75 -12.97 -6.94 13.92
N PHE A 76 -11.78 -6.99 13.31
CA PHE A 76 -11.35 -5.97 12.36
C PHE A 76 -12.19 -6.00 11.07
N VAL A 77 -12.48 -7.18 10.52
CA VAL A 77 -13.37 -7.31 9.35
C VAL A 77 -14.76 -6.78 9.66
N ASP A 78 -15.32 -7.13 10.82
CA ASP A 78 -16.63 -6.62 11.25
C ASP A 78 -16.59 -5.10 11.43
N TYR A 79 -15.52 -4.56 12.01
CA TYR A 79 -15.28 -3.13 12.17
C TYR A 79 -15.31 -2.42 10.82
N VAL A 80 -14.46 -2.83 9.87
CA VAL A 80 -14.38 -2.20 8.53
C VAL A 80 -15.71 -2.26 7.79
N LYS A 81 -16.45 -3.38 7.90
CA LYS A 81 -17.77 -3.54 7.27
C LYS A 81 -18.86 -2.66 7.89
N SER A 82 -18.63 -2.09 9.09
CA SER A 82 -19.55 -1.14 9.71
C SER A 82 -19.41 0.29 9.18
N HIS A 83 -18.38 0.58 8.38
CA HIS A 83 -18.17 1.89 7.76
C HIS A 83 -18.69 1.91 6.32
N ASP A 84 -19.26 3.05 5.89
CA ASP A 84 -19.63 3.26 4.50
C ASP A 84 -18.41 3.54 3.62
N LYS A 85 -18.57 3.37 2.30
CA LYS A 85 -17.57 3.75 1.28
C LYS A 85 -16.20 3.07 1.43
N VAL A 86 -16.17 1.84 1.95
CA VAL A 86 -14.98 0.99 1.93
C VAL A 86 -15.03 0.02 0.75
N TRP A 87 -13.97 -0.01 -0.06
CA TRP A 87 -13.83 -0.97 -1.15
C TRP A 87 -12.99 -2.18 -0.72
N LEU A 88 -13.65 -3.25 -0.26
CA LEU A 88 -13.01 -4.54 -0.03
C LEU A 88 -12.79 -5.25 -1.37
N THR A 89 -11.54 -5.38 -1.79
CA THR A 89 -11.22 -5.74 -3.17
C THR A 89 -9.97 -6.61 -3.29
N ARG A 90 -9.78 -7.24 -4.45
CA ARG A 90 -8.57 -7.98 -4.78
C ARG A 90 -7.54 -7.03 -5.40
N ARG A 91 -6.24 -7.32 -5.21
CA ARG A 91 -5.15 -6.54 -5.83
C ARG A 91 -5.25 -6.43 -7.35
N VAL A 92 -5.77 -7.48 -8.01
CA VAL A 92 -5.98 -7.48 -9.47
C VAL A 92 -7.03 -6.47 -9.90
N ASP A 93 -8.05 -6.22 -9.07
CA ASP A 93 -9.11 -5.26 -9.40
C ASP A 93 -8.62 -3.82 -9.16
N ILE A 94 -7.78 -3.59 -8.15
CA ILE A 94 -7.02 -2.32 -8.00
C ILE A 94 -6.16 -2.08 -9.25
N ALA A 95 -5.45 -3.11 -9.73
CA ALA A 95 -4.60 -2.98 -10.91
C ALA A 95 -5.39 -2.60 -12.17
N LYS A 96 -6.59 -3.20 -12.36
CA LYS A 96 -7.49 -2.86 -13.47
C LYS A 96 -8.00 -1.43 -13.34
N HIS A 97 -8.54 -1.07 -12.17
CA HIS A 97 -9.02 0.28 -11.88
C HIS A 97 -7.95 1.34 -12.14
N TRP A 98 -6.70 1.08 -11.72
CA TRP A 98 -5.60 2.01 -11.94
C TRP A 98 -5.25 2.19 -13.41
N ARG A 99 -5.26 1.12 -14.21
CA ARG A 99 -5.00 1.22 -15.66
C ARG A 99 -6.09 2.01 -16.38
N GLU A 100 -7.34 1.84 -15.97
CA GLU A 100 -8.50 2.51 -16.56
C GLU A 100 -8.57 3.99 -16.16
N THR A 101 -8.32 4.30 -14.88
CA THR A 101 -8.52 5.64 -14.30
C THR A 101 -7.26 6.51 -14.34
N HIS A 102 -6.08 5.88 -14.30
CA HIS A 102 -4.76 6.53 -14.29
C HIS A 102 -3.82 5.84 -15.30
N PRO A 103 -4.15 5.90 -16.61
CA PRO A 103 -3.35 5.24 -17.63
C PRO A 103 -1.92 5.77 -17.63
N TYR A 104 -0.95 4.87 -17.84
CA TYR A 104 0.45 5.24 -17.89
C TYR A 104 0.71 6.21 -19.05
N GLN A 105 1.28 7.37 -18.73
CA GLN A 105 1.83 8.30 -19.69
C GLN A 105 3.35 8.16 -19.69
N ALA A 106 3.92 7.82 -20.84
CA ALA A 106 5.36 7.71 -20.97
C ALA A 106 6.01 9.08 -20.68
N PRO A 107 7.02 9.15 -19.81
CA PRO A 107 7.70 10.41 -19.55
C PRO A 107 8.41 10.85 -20.83
N ALA A 108 8.35 12.15 -21.14
CA ALA A 108 8.99 12.74 -22.32
C ALA A 108 10.50 12.51 -22.31
N LEU A 109 11.11 12.51 -21.12
CA LEU A 109 12.52 12.22 -20.90
C LEU A 109 12.67 10.96 -20.06
N ARG A 110 13.68 10.16 -20.40
CA ARG A 110 14.14 9.03 -19.60
C ARG A 110 15.62 9.26 -19.29
N PRO A 111 15.97 9.93 -18.17
CA PRO A 111 17.33 10.39 -17.92
C PRO A 111 18.38 9.27 -17.98
N SER A 112 18.02 8.06 -17.54
CA SER A 112 18.88 6.86 -17.65
C SER A 112 19.15 6.36 -19.08
N ARG A 113 18.54 6.99 -20.09
CA ARG A 113 18.70 6.69 -21.52
C ARG A 113 19.10 7.91 -22.35
N MET A 114 19.39 9.02 -21.71
CA MET A 114 19.84 10.22 -22.41
C MET A 114 21.35 10.12 -22.66
N GLU A 115 21.78 10.64 -23.80
CA GLU A 115 23.20 10.90 -24.04
C GLU A 115 23.73 11.88 -22.99
N PHE A 116 24.99 11.71 -22.60
CA PHE A 116 25.61 12.46 -21.50
C PHE A 116 25.44 13.98 -21.64
N GLU A 117 25.76 14.53 -22.81
CA GLU A 117 25.62 15.97 -23.10
C GLU A 117 24.17 16.47 -22.94
N ALA A 118 23.20 15.71 -23.48
CA ALA A 118 21.79 16.06 -23.38
C ALA A 118 21.28 15.97 -21.94
N PHE A 119 21.76 14.99 -21.17
CA PHE A 119 21.45 14.86 -19.75
C PHE A 119 22.01 16.03 -18.94
N VAL A 120 23.29 16.39 -19.13
CA VAL A 120 23.94 17.50 -18.42
C VAL A 120 23.29 18.82 -18.80
N HIS A 121 22.96 19.05 -20.08
CA HIS A 121 22.22 20.25 -20.49
C HIS A 121 20.85 20.34 -19.82
N ALA A 122 20.12 19.24 -19.70
CA ALA A 122 18.77 19.22 -19.13
C ALA A 122 18.74 19.26 -17.59
N PHE A 123 19.73 18.69 -16.92
CA PHE A 123 19.70 18.44 -15.46
C PHE A 123 20.95 18.91 -14.71
N GLY A 124 21.99 19.40 -15.38
CA GLY A 124 23.28 19.76 -14.76
C GLY A 124 23.18 20.90 -13.74
N GLY A 125 22.35 21.90 -14.01
CA GLY A 125 22.12 23.04 -13.11
C GLY A 125 21.38 22.71 -11.82
N VAL A 126 20.83 21.50 -11.67
CA VAL A 126 20.11 21.08 -10.45
C VAL A 126 21.03 21.02 -9.23
N PHE A 127 22.34 20.80 -9.43
CA PHE A 127 23.34 20.74 -8.36
C PHE A 127 24.05 22.07 -8.09
N GLU A 128 23.89 23.08 -8.95
CA GLU A 128 24.61 24.36 -8.84
C GLU A 128 23.93 25.35 -7.86
N HIS A 129 22.76 25.00 -7.33
CA HIS A 129 21.98 25.82 -6.39
C HIS A 129 21.59 25.10 -5.09
N SER A 130 22.28 23.98 -4.78
CA SER A 130 22.14 23.24 -3.52
C SER A 130 23.32 23.44 -2.57
#